data_AF-A0A2S4MDT1-F1
#
_entry.id   AF-A0A2S4MDT1-F1
#
_cell.length_a   1.000
_cell.length_b   1.000
_cell.length_c   1.000
_cell.angle_alpha   90.00
_cell.angle_beta   90.00
_cell.angle_gamma   90.00
#
_symmetry.space_group_name_H-M   'P 1'
#
loop_
_entity.id
_entity.type
_entity.pdbx_description
1 polymer ?
#
loop_
_entity_poly.entity_id
_entity_poly.type
_entity_poly.pdbx_seq_one_letter_code
_entity_poly.pdbx_strand_id
1 'polypeptide(L)'
;MCGGSAAELARRIEREASYVTRMLYPPGKNGRKRIGEELVEIIETVFGKPRGWLDSPSDPDATAHASQSTTSVLDPIESEILTLMKEMSTDEKNQLLGAAKMLLSSRSLKDKRGGKSNRAA
;
A
#
# COMPACT_ATOMS: atom_id res chain seq x y z
N MET A 1 3.39 -2.15 17.38
CA MET A 1 3.16 -1.03 16.44
C MET A 1 3.68 0.27 17.07
N CYS A 2 4.24 1.19 16.27
CA CYS A 2 4.81 2.47 16.75
C CYS A 2 3.90 3.69 16.55
N GLY A 3 2.65 3.50 16.11
CA GLY A 3 1.65 4.58 16.01
C GLY A 3 2.04 5.78 15.15
N GLY A 4 2.93 5.62 14.16
CA GLY A 4 3.44 6.72 13.34
C GLY A 4 4.50 7.59 14.02
N SER A 5 4.94 7.26 15.24
CA SER A 5 5.96 8.03 15.97
C SER A 5 7.37 7.51 15.71
N ALA A 6 8.21 8.34 15.08
CA ALA A 6 9.64 8.07 14.90
C ALA A 6 10.38 7.96 16.25
N ALA A 7 9.93 8.68 17.27
CA ALA A 7 10.49 8.61 18.61
C ALA A 7 10.23 7.25 19.27
N GLU A 8 9.05 6.65 19.02
CA GLU A 8 8.72 5.32 19.54
C GLU A 8 9.51 4.22 18.81
N LEU A 9 9.73 4.37 17.50
CA LEU A 9 10.64 3.50 16.75
C LEU A 9 12.07 3.58 17.33
N ALA A 10 12.57 4.79 17.58
CA ALA A 10 13.90 5.02 18.11
C ALA A 10 14.14 4.38 19.49
N ARG A 11 13.14 4.44 20.38
CA ARG A 11 13.18 3.78 21.70
C ARG A 11 13.31 2.26 21.56
N ARG A 12 12.55 1.65 20.65
CA ARG A 12 12.50 0.20 20.51
C ARG A 12 13.75 -0.41 19.88
N ILE A 13 14.42 0.33 19.00
CA ILE A 13 15.66 -0.11 18.36
C ILE A 13 16.91 0.44 19.09
N GLU A 14 16.72 1.11 20.23
CA GLU A 14 17.79 1.70 21.05
C GLU A 14 18.73 2.60 20.22
N ARG A 15 18.14 3.50 19.44
CA ARG A 15 18.86 4.50 18.63
C ARG A 15 18.37 5.91 18.90
N GLU A 16 19.20 6.88 18.52
CA GLU A 16 18.92 8.31 18.69
C GLU A 16 17.76 8.75 17.77
N ALA A 17 16.82 9.54 18.29
CA ALA A 17 15.59 9.89 17.58
C ALA A 17 15.84 10.74 16.33
N SER A 18 16.81 11.67 16.37
CA SER A 18 17.18 12.46 15.20
C SER A 18 17.85 11.60 14.13
N TYR A 19 18.67 10.61 14.50
CA TYR A 19 19.23 9.62 13.58
C TYR A 19 18.12 8.82 12.89
N VAL A 20 17.14 8.33 13.64
CA VAL A 20 15.98 7.61 13.09
C VAL A 20 15.16 8.48 12.14
N THR A 21 14.92 9.73 12.52
CA THR A 21 14.18 10.69 11.69
C THR A 21 14.88 10.94 10.35
N ARG A 22 16.22 11.00 10.33
CA ARG A 22 17.01 11.17 9.10
C ARG A 22 16.97 9.94 8.18
N MET A 23 16.70 8.75 8.70
CA MET A 23 16.52 7.55 7.87
C MET A 23 15.19 7.57 7.13
N LEU A 24 14.16 8.14 7.76
CA LEU A 24 12.80 8.27 7.24
C LEU A 24 12.63 9.47 6.30
N TYR A 25 13.70 10.21 6.00
CA TYR A 25 13.64 11.29 5.02
C TYR A 25 13.31 10.76 3.62
N PRO A 26 12.55 11.53 2.82
CA PRO A 26 12.27 11.17 1.45
C PRO A 26 13.57 11.08 0.64
N PRO A 27 13.59 10.28 -0.45
CA PRO A 27 14.72 10.26 -1.36
C PRO A 27 15.04 11.68 -1.87
N GLY A 28 16.33 12.02 -1.93
CA GLY A 28 16.80 13.34 -2.38
C GLY A 28 16.86 14.43 -1.31
N LYS A 29 16.31 14.22 -0.10
CA LYS A 29 16.46 15.21 0.99
C LYS A 29 17.88 15.18 1.58
N ASN A 30 18.49 16.35 1.67
CA ASN A 30 19.81 16.52 2.27
C ASN A 30 19.85 15.98 3.70
N GLY A 31 20.89 15.20 4.00
CA GLY A 31 21.07 14.57 5.31
C GLY A 31 20.31 13.26 5.51
N ARG A 32 19.66 12.70 4.47
CA ARG A 32 19.10 11.34 4.52
C ARG A 32 20.19 10.33 4.85
N LYS A 33 19.96 9.49 5.87
CA LYS A 33 20.86 8.39 6.24
C LYS A 33 20.34 7.08 5.65
N ARG A 34 21.25 6.26 5.11
CA ARG A 34 20.91 4.89 4.69
C ARG A 34 20.77 4.02 5.94
N ILE A 35 19.83 3.07 5.89
CA ILE A 35 19.70 2.01 6.89
C ILE A 35 20.74 0.95 6.53
N GLY A 36 21.70 0.70 7.42
CA GLY A 36 22.72 -0.32 7.24
C GLY A 36 22.21 -1.71 7.65
N GLU A 37 22.95 -2.75 7.26
CA GLU A 37 22.61 -4.16 7.51
C GLU A 37 22.40 -4.47 9.00
N GLU A 38 23.28 -3.97 9.87
CA GLU A 38 23.14 -4.10 11.34
C GLU A 38 21.79 -3.57 11.84
N LEU A 39 21.34 -2.45 11.27
CA LEU A 39 20.13 -1.80 11.72
C LEU A 39 18.88 -2.45 11.15
N VAL A 40 18.96 -3.00 9.94
CA VAL A 40 17.93 -3.87 9.35
C VAL A 40 17.69 -5.04 10.28
N GLU A 41 18.74 -5.73 10.71
CA GLU A 41 18.66 -6.86 11.63
C GLU A 41 18.01 -6.50 12.97
N ILE A 42 18.39 -5.37 13.56
CA ILE A 42 17.79 -4.89 14.82
C ILE A 42 16.30 -4.63 14.63
N ILE A 43 15.89 -3.96 13.54
CA ILE A 43 14.48 -3.70 13.25
C ILE A 43 13.73 -5.02 13.05
N GLU A 44 14.25 -5.94 12.24
CA GLU A 44 13.59 -7.22 11.99
C GLU A 44 13.42 -8.03 13.28
N THR A 45 14.43 -8.04 14.15
CA THR A 45 14.39 -8.73 15.44
C THR A 45 13.36 -8.11 16.39
N VAL A 46 13.40 -6.79 16.57
CA VAL A 46 12.51 -6.05 17.48
C VAL A 46 11.04 -6.15 17.07
N PHE A 47 10.77 -6.23 15.76
CA PHE A 47 9.41 -6.32 15.23
C PHE A 47 8.98 -7.75 14.86
N GLY A 48 9.81 -8.76 15.13
CA GLY A 48 9.53 -10.16 14.84
C GLY A 48 9.28 -10.43 13.35
N LYS A 49 10.04 -9.78 12.47
CA LYS A 49 9.94 -9.92 11.01
C LYS A 49 10.98 -10.91 10.48
N PRO A 50 10.65 -11.64 9.39
CA PRO A 50 11.63 -12.51 8.76
C PRO A 50 12.78 -11.69 8.17
N ARG A 51 13.96 -12.31 8.04
CA ARG A 51 15.13 -11.70 7.40
C ARG A 51 14.82 -11.32 5.96
N GLY A 52 15.27 -10.15 5.54
CA GLY A 52 15.06 -9.63 4.19
C GLY A 52 13.67 -9.01 3.99
N TRP A 53 12.92 -8.78 5.07
CA TRP A 53 11.61 -8.11 4.98
C TRP A 53 11.75 -6.67 4.49
N LEU A 54 12.84 -5.99 4.87
CA LEU A 54 13.16 -4.63 4.44
C LEU A 54 13.85 -4.54 3.06
N ASP A 55 14.26 -5.68 2.48
CA ASP A 55 14.99 -5.72 1.21
C ASP A 55 14.06 -5.89 -0.01
N SER A 56 12.75 -6.10 0.22
CA SER A 56 11.79 -6.17 -0.88
C SER A 56 11.78 -4.85 -1.64
N PRO A 57 12.02 -4.87 -2.97
CA PRO A 57 12.00 -3.66 -3.77
C PRO A 57 10.58 -3.11 -3.79
N SER A 58 10.29 -2.16 -2.92
CA SER A 58 9.13 -1.30 -3.05
C SER A 58 9.40 -0.36 -4.22
N ASP A 59 8.65 -0.51 -5.31
CA ASP A 59 8.76 0.34 -6.49
C ASP A 59 8.84 1.82 -6.09
N PRO A 60 9.88 2.57 -6.54
CA PRO A 60 10.09 3.96 -6.13
C PRO A 60 8.98 4.91 -6.58
N ASP A 61 8.11 4.48 -7.50
CA ASP A 61 6.96 5.23 -7.99
C ASP A 61 5.75 5.22 -7.02
N ALA A 62 5.74 4.34 -6.02
CA ALA A 62 4.64 4.24 -5.05
C ALA A 62 4.60 5.40 -4.02
N THR A 63 5.62 6.27 -3.99
CA THR A 63 5.72 7.36 -2.99
C THR A 63 4.76 8.54 -3.27
N ALA A 64 4.04 8.55 -4.39
CA ALA A 64 2.98 9.52 -4.66
C ALA A 64 1.62 9.18 -4.00
N HIS A 65 1.48 8.00 -3.39
CA HIS A 65 0.21 7.56 -2.76
C HIS A 65 0.31 7.28 -1.25
N ALA A 66 1.35 7.77 -0.56
CA ALA A 66 1.40 7.76 0.91
C ALA A 66 0.54 8.88 1.54
N SER A 67 -0.66 9.10 0.99
CA SER A 67 -1.69 9.97 1.55
C SER A 67 -3.04 9.32 1.29
N GLN A 68 -3.34 8.29 2.06
CA GLN A 68 -4.68 7.80 2.45
C GLN A 68 -4.55 6.46 3.18
N SER A 69 -3.96 6.48 4.38
CA SER A 69 -4.51 5.64 5.45
C SER A 69 -5.61 6.46 6.10
N THR A 70 -6.69 6.72 5.34
CA THR A 70 -7.93 7.13 5.96
C THR A 70 -8.31 6.00 6.92
N THR A 71 -8.54 6.36 8.17
CA THR A 71 -9.41 5.58 9.04
C THR A 71 -10.79 5.64 8.40
N SER A 72 -11.00 4.91 7.31
CA SER A 72 -12.32 4.74 6.73
C SER A 72 -12.98 3.70 7.61
N VAL A 73 -13.99 4.13 8.37
CA VAL A 73 -15.12 3.26 8.70
C VAL A 73 -15.48 2.61 7.37
N LEU A 74 -15.17 1.31 7.20
CA LEU A 74 -15.44 0.60 5.95
C LEU A 74 -16.89 0.89 5.59
N ASP A 75 -17.14 1.31 4.35
CA ASP A 75 -18.51 1.45 3.86
C ASP A 75 -19.23 0.13 4.14
N PRO A 76 -20.50 0.15 4.57
CA PRO A 76 -21.20 -1.06 5.01
C PRO A 76 -21.14 -2.17 3.94
N ILE A 77 -21.18 -1.78 2.66
CA ILE A 77 -21.05 -2.67 1.52
C ILE A 77 -19.67 -3.34 1.45
N GLU A 78 -18.59 -2.59 1.67
CA GLU A 78 -17.22 -3.16 1.64
C GLU A 78 -17.02 -4.16 2.78
N SER A 79 -17.57 -3.86 3.96
CA SER A 79 -17.50 -4.76 5.12
C SER A 79 -18.25 -6.08 4.87
N GLU A 80 -19.38 -6.01 4.18
CA GLU A 80 -20.20 -7.17 3.85
C GLU A 80 -19.52 -8.01 2.76
N ILE A 81 -18.97 -7.37 1.72
CA ILE A 81 -18.16 -8.06 0.69
C ILE A 81 -16.98 -8.78 1.34
N LEU A 82 -16.27 -8.16 2.28
CA LEU A 82 -15.16 -8.80 2.98
C LEU A 82 -15.61 -9.99 3.82
N THR A 83 -16.78 -9.91 4.45
CA THR A 83 -17.36 -11.01 5.23
C THR A 83 -17.70 -12.19 4.31
N LEU A 84 -18.36 -11.93 3.19
CA LEU A 84 -18.66 -12.95 2.19
C LEU A 84 -17.39 -13.57 1.62
N MET A 85 -16.38 -12.75 1.30
CA MET A 85 -15.11 -13.25 0.80
C MET A 85 -14.35 -14.11 1.83
N LYS A 86 -14.54 -13.94 3.14
CA LYS A 86 -13.88 -14.83 4.11
C LYS A 86 -14.41 -16.25 4.06
N GLU A 87 -15.71 -16.41 3.84
CA GLU A 87 -16.40 -17.71 3.81
C GLU A 87 -16.24 -18.45 2.47
N MET A 88 -15.86 -17.75 1.40
CA MET A 88 -15.68 -18.34 0.07
C MET A 88 -14.34 -19.07 -0.10
N SER A 89 -14.36 -20.16 -0.88
CA SER A 89 -13.15 -20.84 -1.36
C SER A 89 -12.34 -20.00 -2.36
N THR A 90 -11.11 -20.41 -2.64
CA THR A 90 -10.21 -19.70 -3.57
C THR A 90 -10.77 -19.69 -5.00
N ASP A 91 -11.41 -20.77 -5.46
CA ASP A 91 -12.03 -20.84 -6.77
C ASP A 91 -13.19 -19.86 -6.91
N GLU A 92 -14.06 -19.78 -5.89
CA GLU A 92 -15.20 -18.86 -5.88
C GLU A 92 -14.74 -17.39 -5.85
N LYS A 93 -13.66 -17.08 -5.12
CA LYS A 93 -13.02 -15.76 -5.14
C LYS A 93 -12.51 -15.39 -6.53
N ASN A 94 -11.90 -16.34 -7.23
CA ASN A 94 -11.40 -16.12 -8.59
C ASN A 94 -12.54 -15.92 -9.58
N GLN A 95 -13.65 -16.66 -9.43
CA GLN A 95 -14.86 -16.46 -10.23
C GLN A 95 -15.50 -15.09 -10.00
N LEU A 96 -15.62 -14.67 -8.72
CA LEU A 96 -16.11 -13.34 -8.35
C LEU A 96 -15.24 -12.23 -8.97
N LEU A 97 -13.93 -12.39 -8.90
CA LEU A 97 -12.98 -11.45 -9.52
C LEU A 97 -13.17 -11.38 -11.04
N GLY A 98 -13.38 -12.52 -11.70
CA GLY A 98 -13.68 -12.58 -13.13
C GLY A 98 -14.95 -11.82 -13.48
N ALA A 99 -16.04 -12.05 -12.74
CA ALA A 99 -17.32 -11.36 -12.94
C ALA A 99 -17.20 -9.84 -12.69
N ALA A 100 -16.54 -9.44 -11.61
CA ALA A 100 -16.30 -8.03 -11.30
C ALA A 100 -15.50 -7.33 -12.41
N LYS A 101 -14.44 -7.98 -12.92
CA LYS A 101 -13.65 -7.47 -14.06
C LYS A 101 -14.51 -7.31 -15.32
N MET A 102 -15.41 -8.25 -15.61
CA MET A 102 -16.32 -8.15 -16.76
C MET A 102 -17.29 -6.95 -16.65
N LEU A 103 -17.82 -6.69 -15.45
CA LEU A 103 -18.69 -5.53 -15.20
C LEU A 103 -17.95 -4.20 -15.38
N LEU A 104 -16.70 -4.12 -14.91
CA LEU A 104 -15.86 -2.93 -15.05
C LEU A 104 -15.38 -2.73 -16.50
N SER A 105 -14.98 -3.81 -17.17
CA SER A 105 -14.56 -3.79 -18.59
C SER A 105 -15.70 -3.34 -19.52
N SER A 106 -16.93 -3.75 -19.23
CA SER A 106 -18.12 -3.36 -20.01
C SER A 106 -18.46 -1.87 -19.93
N ARG A 107 -18.06 -1.17 -18.84
CA ARG A 107 -18.23 0.29 -18.73
C ARG A 107 -17.26 1.05 -19.64
N SER A 108 -16.03 0.57 -19.78
CA SER A 108 -15.00 1.18 -20.65
C SER A 108 -15.36 1.15 -22.15
N LEU A 109 -16.08 0.10 -22.59
CA LEU A 109 -16.51 -0.06 -23.99
C LEU A 109 -17.76 0.75 -24.37
N LYS A 110 -18.52 1.25 -23.39
CA LYS A 110 -19.73 2.05 -23.65
C LYS A 110 -19.40 3.53 -23.89
N ASP A 111 -18.31 4.00 -23.30
CA ASP A 111 -17.82 5.38 -23.44
C ASP A 111 -17.33 5.69 -24.88
N LYS A 112 -16.67 4.72 -25.54
CA LYS A 112 -16.13 4.90 -26.91
C LYS A 112 -17.16 4.90 -28.05
N ARG A 113 -18.44 4.60 -27.78
CA ARG A 113 -19.48 4.50 -28.84
C ARG A 113 -20.33 5.77 -29.03
N GLY A 114 -20.08 6.85 -28.29
CA GLY A 114 -20.79 8.13 -28.45
C GLY A 114 -20.23 9.08 -29.51
N GLY A 115 -19.08 8.77 -30.13
CA GLY A 115 -18.35 9.71 -30.98
C GLY A 115 -18.45 9.45 -32.48
N LYS A 116 -19.66 9.39 -33.06
CA LYS A 116 -19.85 9.53 -34.52
C LYS A 116 -21.32 9.78 -34.87
N SER A 117 -21.67 11.04 -35.11
CA SER A 117 -22.52 11.44 -36.25
C SER A 117 -22.86 12.93 -36.15
N ASN A 118 -22.40 13.69 -37.16
CA ASN A 118 -23.00 14.86 -37.82
C ASN A 118 -21.85 15.76 -38.31
N ARG A 119 -21.77 16.19 -39.56
CA ARG A 119 -22.78 16.30 -40.61
C ARG A 119 -22.04 16.47 -41.94
N ALA A 120 -22.56 15.86 -42.99
CA ALA A 120 -22.25 16.19 -44.36
C ALA A 120 -22.69 17.63 -44.68
N ALA A 121 -21.85 18.36 -45.40
CA ALA A 121 -22.19 19.40 -46.38
C ALA A 121 -20.91 19.78 -47.13
#